data_AF-A0A7X9SXN8-F1
#
_entry.id   AF-A0A7X9SXN8-F1
#
_cell.length_a   1.000
_cell.length_b   1.000
_cell.length_c   1.000
_cell.angle_alpha   90.00
_cell.angle_beta   90.00
_cell.angle_gamma   90.00
#
_symmetry.space_group_name_H-M   'P 1'
#
loop_
_entity.id
_entity.type
_entity.pdbx_description
1 polymer ?
#
loop_
_entity_poly.entity_id
_entity_poly.type
_entity_poly.pdbx_seq_one_letter_code
_entity_poly.pdbx_strand_id
1 'polypeptide(L)'
;MSGVGEHPAGVRERALERFEATWEDYGSPTAAAVDIAREMGVGKTTLVDWAREAGVWPTTRASRVLELQAEIRRLRAQLAARDAGEEGPSR
;
A
#
# COMPACT_ATOMS: atom_id res chain seq x y z
N MET A 1 -5.86 -20.91 -15.36
CA MET A 1 -6.53 -21.63 -14.26
C MET A 1 -7.33 -20.62 -13.45
N SER A 2 -8.53 -21.04 -13.06
CA SER A 2 -9.53 -20.36 -12.21
C SER A 2 -10.21 -19.14 -12.84
N GLY A 3 -11.45 -19.40 -13.28
CA GLY A 3 -12.36 -18.39 -13.77
C GLY A 3 -12.73 -17.40 -12.67
N VAL A 4 -13.00 -16.18 -13.11
CA VAL A 4 -13.58 -15.10 -12.32
C VAL A 4 -14.97 -15.57 -11.87
N GLY A 5 -15.01 -16.23 -10.71
CA GLY A 5 -16.26 -16.49 -10.03
C GLY A 5 -16.83 -15.14 -9.67
N GLU A 6 -17.92 -14.76 -10.32
CA GLU A 6 -18.66 -13.53 -10.07
C GLU A 6 -18.96 -13.44 -8.57
N HIS A 7 -18.18 -12.62 -7.86
CA HIS A 7 -18.42 -12.41 -6.44
C HIS A 7 -19.79 -11.73 -6.30
N PRO A 8 -20.60 -12.10 -5.29
CA PRO A 8 -21.83 -11.38 -5.01
C PRO A 8 -21.54 -9.89 -4.95
N ALA A 9 -22.41 -9.06 -5.55
CA ALA A 9 -22.20 -7.63 -5.62
C ALA A 9 -21.82 -7.06 -4.23
N GLY A 10 -20.72 -6.31 -4.16
CA GLY A 10 -20.24 -5.69 -2.94
C GLY A 10 -19.40 -6.56 -2.00
N VAL A 11 -19.05 -7.81 -2.34
CA VAL A 11 -18.17 -8.64 -1.47
C VAL A 11 -16.76 -8.07 -1.40
N ARG A 12 -16.23 -7.55 -2.51
CA ARG A 12 -14.91 -6.91 -2.54
C ARG A 12 -14.86 -5.71 -1.62
N GLU A 13 -15.83 -4.81 -1.75
CA GLU A 13 -15.95 -3.59 -0.94
C GLU A 13 -16.08 -3.94 0.55
N ARG A 14 -16.98 -4.85 0.91
CA ARG A 14 -17.16 -5.29 2.31
C ARG A 14 -15.91 -5.94 2.89
N ALA A 15 -15.20 -6.75 2.11
CA ALA A 15 -13.97 -7.39 2.57
C ALA A 15 -12.84 -6.36 2.77
N LEU A 16 -12.74 -5.34 1.90
CA LEU A 16 -11.77 -4.26 2.02
C LEU A 16 -12.08 -3.34 3.22
N GLU A 17 -13.34 -2.91 3.38
CA GLU A 17 -13.77 -2.11 4.54
C GLU A 17 -13.50 -2.84 5.85
N ARG A 18 -13.83 -4.14 5.90
CA ARG A 18 -13.56 -4.97 7.07
C ARG A 18 -12.06 -5.08 7.34
N PHE A 19 -11.27 -5.34 6.30
CA PHE A 19 -9.82 -5.44 6.42
C PHE A 19 -9.21 -4.15 6.94
N GLU A 20 -9.52 -3.01 6.32
CA GLU A 20 -9.02 -1.70 6.73
C GLU A 20 -9.38 -1.36 8.17
N ALA A 21 -10.60 -1.69 8.60
CA ALA A 21 -11.08 -1.39 9.95
C ALA A 21 -10.46 -2.25 11.05
N THR A 22 -10.07 -3.50 10.77
CA THR A 22 -9.72 -4.45 11.84
C THR A 22 -8.35 -5.08 11.74
N TRP A 23 -7.58 -4.88 10.66
CA TRP A 23 -6.33 -5.62 10.49
C TRP A 23 -5.32 -5.39 11.62
N GLU A 24 -5.34 -4.22 12.27
CA GLU A 24 -4.45 -3.88 13.39
C GLU A 24 -4.75 -4.68 14.67
N ASP A 25 -5.97 -5.19 14.82
CA ASP A 25 -6.35 -6.04 15.96
C ASP A 25 -5.74 -7.44 15.88
N TYR A 26 -5.24 -7.82 14.70
CA TYR A 26 -4.57 -9.10 14.47
C TYR A 26 -3.05 -8.95 14.66
N GLY A 27 -2.39 -10.05 15.03
CA GLY A 27 -0.92 -10.07 15.14
C GLY A 27 -0.16 -9.81 13.83
N SER A 28 -0.85 -9.82 12.68
CA SER A 28 -0.30 -9.36 11.40
C SER A 28 -1.40 -9.10 10.36
N PRO A 29 -1.11 -8.28 9.32
CA PRO A 29 -2.03 -8.07 8.20
C PRO A 29 -2.39 -9.38 7.47
N THR A 30 -1.43 -10.30 7.40
CA THR A 30 -1.63 -11.62 6.81
C THR A 30 -2.63 -12.46 7.63
N ALA A 31 -2.58 -12.37 8.96
CA ALA A 31 -3.52 -13.08 9.82
C ALA A 31 -4.94 -12.53 9.67
N ALA A 32 -5.10 -11.20 9.63
CA ALA A 32 -6.37 -10.55 9.34
C ALA A 32 -6.93 -10.98 7.98
N ALA A 33 -6.10 -10.98 6.94
CA ALA A 33 -6.52 -11.37 5.60
C ALA A 33 -6.96 -12.84 5.51
N VAL A 34 -6.36 -13.74 6.28
CA VAL A 34 -6.78 -15.15 6.32
C VAL A 34 -8.18 -15.28 6.92
N ASP A 35 -8.41 -14.62 8.06
CA ASP A 35 -9.66 -14.71 8.80
C ASP A 35 -10.82 -14.07 8.04
N ILE A 36 -10.63 -12.83 7.58
CA ILE A 36 -11.65 -12.07 6.84
C ILE A 36 -11.95 -12.73 5.50
N ALA A 37 -10.95 -13.28 4.80
CA ALA A 37 -11.21 -14.00 3.55
C ALA A 37 -12.07 -15.24 3.77
N ARG A 38 -11.85 -15.96 4.88
CA ARG A 38 -12.67 -17.11 5.26
C ARG A 38 -14.11 -16.71 5.58
N GLU A 39 -14.31 -15.61 6.30
CA GLU A 39 -15.65 -15.08 6.61
C GLU A 39 -16.41 -14.65 5.35
N MET A 40 -15.72 -14.01 4.41
CA MET A 40 -16.30 -13.48 3.18
C MET A 40 -16.41 -14.52 2.05
N GLY A 41 -15.92 -15.74 2.25
CA GLY A 41 -15.95 -16.81 1.25
C GLY A 41 -15.03 -16.56 0.05
N VAL A 42 -13.93 -15.84 0.23
CA VAL A 42 -12.95 -15.53 -0.82
C VAL A 42 -11.60 -16.15 -0.52
N GLY A 43 -10.73 -16.24 -1.54
CA GLY A 43 -9.36 -16.68 -1.33
C GLY A 43 -8.56 -15.64 -0.55
N LYS A 44 -7.71 -16.08 0.39
CA LYS A 44 -6.77 -15.18 1.08
C LYS A 44 -5.95 -14.35 0.08
N THR A 45 -5.39 -15.01 -0.94
CA THR A 45 -4.60 -14.33 -1.98
C THR A 45 -5.43 -13.27 -2.70
N THR A 46 -6.70 -13.57 -3.00
CA THR A 46 -7.65 -12.61 -3.59
C THR A 46 -7.84 -11.36 -2.72
N LEU A 47 -8.05 -11.52 -1.41
CA LEU A 47 -8.19 -10.37 -0.51
C LEU A 47 -6.89 -9.56 -0.38
N VAL A 48 -5.73 -10.23 -0.35
CA VAL A 48 -4.42 -9.56 -0.33
C VAL A 48 -4.22 -8.73 -1.59
N ASP A 49 -4.55 -9.28 -2.76
CA ASP A 49 -4.40 -8.60 -4.04
C ASP A 49 -5.34 -7.39 -4.13
N TRP A 50 -6.61 -7.54 -3.73
CA TRP A 50 -7.54 -6.40 -3.63
C TRP A 50 -7.04 -5.32 -2.68
N ALA A 51 -6.53 -5.69 -1.51
CA ALA A 51 -6.03 -4.72 -0.52
C ALA A 51 -4.79 -3.97 -1.04
N ARG A 52 -3.93 -4.63 -1.83
CA ARG A 52 -2.80 -3.99 -2.49
C ARG A 52 -3.23 -3.05 -3.61
N GLU A 53 -4.14 -3.49 -4.46
CA GLU A 53 -4.72 -2.68 -5.54
C GLU A 53 -5.43 -1.44 -5.00
N ALA A 54 -6.13 -1.58 -3.87
CA ALA A 54 -6.79 -0.48 -3.17
C ALA A 54 -5.84 0.39 -2.33
N GLY A 55 -4.56 0.00 -2.19
CA GLY A 55 -3.57 0.74 -1.40
C GLY A 55 -3.76 0.67 0.13
N VAL A 56 -4.68 -0.16 0.62
CA VAL A 56 -4.96 -0.34 2.06
C VAL A 56 -4.11 -1.42 2.70
N TRP A 57 -3.36 -2.21 1.90
CA TRP A 57 -2.43 -3.17 2.45
C TRP A 57 -1.28 -2.45 3.18
N PRO A 58 -1.07 -2.72 4.48
CA PRO A 58 -0.01 -2.04 5.22
C PRO A 58 1.36 -2.42 4.68
N THR A 59 2.08 -1.40 4.23
CA THR A 59 3.49 -1.52 3.87
C THR A 59 4.33 -1.49 5.14
N THR A 60 5.43 -2.25 5.18
CA THR A 60 6.29 -2.20 6.35
C THR A 60 6.83 -0.77 6.53
N ARG A 61 6.85 -0.27 7.77
CA ARG A 61 7.44 1.05 8.09
C ARG A 61 8.84 1.19 7.49
N ALA A 62 9.62 0.11 7.47
CA ALA A 62 10.97 0.09 6.90
C ALA A 62 10.98 0.38 5.38
N SER A 63 10.15 -0.31 4.59
CA SER A 63 10.07 -0.07 3.14
C SER A 63 9.62 1.36 2.83
N ARG A 64 8.62 1.86 3.56
CA ARG A 64 8.12 3.23 3.37
C ARG A 64 9.14 4.29 3.80
N VAL A 65 9.87 4.05 4.89
CA VAL A 65 10.96 4.93 5.34
C VAL A 65 12.07 5.00 4.31
N LEU A 66 12.48 3.87 3.72
CA LEU A 66 13.53 3.84 2.69
C LEU A 66 13.11 4.60 1.42
N GLU A 67 11.87 4.43 0.98
CA GLU A 67 11.30 5.16 -0.16
C GLU A 67 11.28 6.67 0.11
N LEU A 68 10.77 7.09 1.27
CA LEU A 68 10.72 8.49 1.66
C LEU A 68 12.12 9.10 1.80
N GLN A 69 13.09 8.35 2.32
CA GLN A 69 14.48 8.79 2.41
C GLN A 69 15.13 8.95 1.02
N ALA A 70 14.79 8.09 0.05
CA ALA A 70 15.26 8.25 -1.33
C ALA A 70 14.69 9.53 -1.96
N GLU A 71 13.41 9.81 -1.76
CA GLU A 71 12.78 11.02 -2.31
C GLU A 71 13.31 12.30 -1.64
N ILE A 72 13.51 12.31 -0.32
CA ILE A 72 14.16 13.43 0.38
C ILE A 72 15.54 13.72 -0.20
N ARG A 73 16.35 12.69 -0.47
CA ARG A 73 17.68 12.87 -1.08
C ARG A 73 17.57 13.48 -2.48
N ARG A 74 16.64 12.98 -3.29
CA ARG A 74 16.39 13.49 -4.65
C ARG A 74 15.95 14.95 -4.64
N LEU A 75 15.00 15.32 -3.79
CA LEU A 75 14.49 16.69 -3.71
C LEU A 75 15.56 17.66 -3.20
N ARG A 76 16.35 17.26 -2.20
CA ARG A 76 17.49 18.06 -1.73
C ARG A 76 18.52 18.29 -2.83
N ALA A 77 18.81 17.29 -3.66
CA ALA A 77 19.72 17.45 -4.78
C ALA A 77 19.17 18.43 -5.84
N GLN A 78 17.86 18.40 -6.11
CA GLN A 78 17.22 19.34 -7.03
C GLN A 78 17.28 20.79 -6.51
N LEU A 79 17.02 20.99 -5.20
CA LEU A 79 17.15 22.30 -4.58
C LEU A 79 18.58 22.82 -4.66
N ALA A 80 19.57 22.01 -4.27
CA ALA A 80 20.98 22.41 -4.34
C ALA A 80 21.43 22.74 -5.78
N ALA A 81 20.94 21.99 -6.79
CA ALA A 81 21.25 22.27 -8.19
C ALA A 81 20.60 23.57 -8.69
N ARG A 82 19.39 23.89 -8.20
CA ARG A 82 18.72 25.15 -8.51
C ARG A 82 19.45 26.32 -7.87
N ASP A 83 19.81 26.21 -6.60
CA ASP A 83 20.53 27.25 -5.87
C ASP A 83 21.90 27.53 -6.53
N ALA A 84 22.63 26.49 -6.93
CA ALA A 84 23.89 26.63 -7.67
C ALA A 84 23.74 27.23 -9.08
N GLY A 85 22.56 27.10 -9.70
CA GLY A 85 22.24 27.72 -10.99
C GLY A 85 21.83 29.19 -10.89
N GLU A 86 21.31 29.62 -9.73
CA GLU A 86 21.00 31.02 -9.45
C GLU A 86 22.27 31.83 -9.03
N GLU A 87 23.36 31.14 -8.63
CA GLU A 87 24.68 31.73 -8.30
C GLU A 87 25.72 31.69 -9.45
N GLY A 88 25.27 31.72 -10.72
CA GLY A 88 26.18 31.88 -11.88
C GLY A 88 26.99 33.19 -11.80
N PRO A 89 28.27 33.20 -12.25
CA PRO A 89 29.23 34.21 -11.85
C PRO A 89 28.80 35.62 -12.28
N SER A 90 28.61 36.51 -11.30
CA SER A 90 28.69 37.94 -11.56
C SER A 90 30.14 38.29 -11.93
N ARG A 91 30.34 38.40 -13.26
CA ARG A 91 31.49 38.97 -14.00
C ARG A 91 32.76 38.12 -14.11
#